data_AF-A0A6H1WWU8-F1
#
_entry.id   AF-A0A6H1WWU8-F1
#
_cell.length_a   1.000
_cell.length_b   1.000
_cell.length_c   1.000
_cell.angle_alpha   90.00
_cell.angle_beta   90.00
_cell.angle_gamma   90.00
#
_symmetry.space_group_name_H-M   'P 1'
#
loop_
_entity.id
_entity.type
_entity.pdbx_description
1 polymer ?
#
loop_
_entity_poly.entity_id
_entity_poly.type
_entity_poly.pdbx_seq_one_letter_code
_entity_poly.pdbx_strand_id
1 'polypeptide(L)'
;MSLGEKIKKLRKENNLSQEQLAEKLNVSRQAISKWEANKAYPDIENLILLRKIFDVTLDDLIIDENNIKSENINKSIESGNNDNSDDNDKWYNIKLNNTQKDDEDDEEEDLWVNLILGGFIIGTAVGTVTGNFMWACAGSFIGMGMGYILESIKQK
;
A
#
# COMPACT_ATOMS: atom_id res chain seq x y z
N MET A 1 1.04 7.90 14.55
CA MET A 1 0.90 6.60 13.84
C MET A 1 0.56 6.94 12.42
N SER A 2 1.28 6.37 11.46
CA SER A 2 0.98 6.62 10.05
C SER A 2 -0.30 5.91 9.60
N LEU A 3 -0.84 6.31 8.45
CA LEU A 3 -2.03 5.70 7.85
C LEU A 3 -1.88 4.18 7.68
N GLY A 4 -0.75 3.72 7.14
CA GLY A 4 -0.49 2.29 6.94
C GLY A 4 -0.48 1.49 8.23
N GLU A 5 0.09 2.06 9.30
CA GLU A 5 0.09 1.44 10.64
C GLU A 5 -1.33 1.30 11.20
N LYS A 6 -2.18 2.31 10.99
CA LYS A 6 -3.58 2.29 11.41
C LYS A 6 -4.39 1.23 10.65
N ILE A 7 -4.25 1.17 9.33
CA ILE A 7 -4.91 0.15 8.50
C ILE A 7 -4.52 -1.26 8.99
N LYS A 8 -3.22 -1.48 9.22
CA LYS A 8 -2.70 -2.77 9.72
C LYS A 8 -3.24 -3.13 11.10
N LYS A 9 -3.35 -2.14 12.00
CA LYS A 9 -3.91 -2.31 13.34
C LYS A 9 -5.40 -2.70 13.27
N LEU A 10 -6.21 -1.91 12.57
CA LEU A 10 -7.65 -2.15 12.41
C LEU A 10 -7.94 -3.50 11.75
N ARG A 11 -7.15 -3.89 10.73
CA ARG A 11 -7.27 -5.20 10.09
C ARG A 11 -7.05 -6.35 11.09
N LYS A 12 -6.03 -6.24 11.94
CA LYS A 12 -5.72 -7.26 12.95
C LYS A 12 -6.78 -7.32 14.05
N GLU A 13 -7.29 -6.18 14.49
CA GLU A 13 -8.39 -6.10 15.48
C GLU A 13 -9.66 -6.77 14.96
N ASN A 14 -9.89 -6.70 13.64
CA ASN A 14 -10.99 -7.39 12.96
C ASN A 14 -10.66 -8.84 12.56
N ASN A 15 -9.51 -9.39 12.95
CA ASN A 15 -9.04 -10.74 12.62
C ASN A 15 -9.03 -11.06 11.11
N LEU A 16 -8.79 -10.05 10.26
CA LEU A 16 -8.74 -10.22 8.81
C LEU A 16 -7.32 -10.49 8.33
N SER A 17 -7.16 -11.38 7.35
CA SER A 17 -5.94 -11.48 6.54
C SER A 17 -5.87 -10.32 5.54
N GLN A 18 -4.68 -10.05 4.98
CA GLN A 18 -4.54 -9.06 3.90
C GLN A 18 -5.40 -9.45 2.68
N GLU A 19 -5.50 -10.75 2.38
CA GLU A 19 -6.34 -11.28 1.31
C GLU A 19 -7.82 -10.96 1.56
N GLN A 20 -8.31 -11.24 2.76
CA GLN A 20 -9.72 -11.02 3.12
C GLN A 20 -10.10 -9.53 3.12
N LEU A 21 -9.16 -8.65 3.49
CA LEU A 21 -9.39 -7.21 3.39
C LEU A 21 -9.41 -6.76 1.93
N ALA A 22 -8.52 -7.31 1.09
CA ALA A 22 -8.45 -7.01 -0.33
C ALA A 22 -9.74 -7.43 -1.05
N GLU A 23 -10.26 -8.62 -0.76
CA GLU A 23 -11.55 -9.11 -1.27
C GLU A 23 -12.71 -8.16 -0.91
N LYS A 24 -12.76 -7.68 0.33
CA LYS A 24 -13.81 -6.74 0.79
C LYS A 24 -13.74 -5.37 0.11
N LEU A 25 -12.53 -4.94 -0.24
CA LEU A 25 -12.28 -3.66 -0.90
C LEU A 25 -12.26 -3.77 -2.44
N ASN A 26 -12.36 -4.98 -2.97
CA ASN A 26 -12.21 -5.27 -4.40
C ASN A 26 -10.90 -4.70 -5.00
N VAL A 27 -9.80 -4.89 -4.27
CA VAL A 27 -8.45 -4.52 -4.69
C VAL A 27 -7.52 -5.73 -4.64
N SER A 28 -6.32 -5.61 -5.19
CA SER A 28 -5.32 -6.67 -5.07
C SER A 28 -4.76 -6.74 -3.64
N ARG A 29 -4.39 -7.94 -3.18
CA ARG A 29 -3.72 -8.12 -1.89
C ARG A 29 -2.43 -7.31 -1.79
N GLN A 30 -1.75 -7.14 -2.91
CA GLN A 30 -0.56 -6.31 -3.08
C GLN A 30 -0.84 -4.84 -2.72
N ALA A 31 -1.98 -4.30 -3.14
CA ALA A 31 -2.38 -2.93 -2.78
C ALA A 31 -2.47 -2.76 -1.26
N ILE A 32 -3.14 -3.70 -0.56
CA ILE A 32 -3.21 -3.70 0.91
C ILE A 32 -1.81 -3.73 1.53
N SER A 33 -0.92 -4.59 1.01
CA SER A 33 0.46 -4.67 1.50
C SER A 33 1.24 -3.35 1.29
N LYS A 34 1.08 -2.70 0.13
CA LYS A 34 1.70 -1.39 -0.15
C LYS A 34 1.16 -0.31 0.80
N TRP A 35 -0.15 -0.29 1.07
CA TRP A 35 -0.76 0.66 2.01
C TRP A 35 -0.27 0.45 3.44
N GLU A 36 -0.26 -0.79 3.93
CA GLU A 36 0.24 -1.11 5.29
C GLU A 36 1.73 -0.80 5.48
N ALA A 37 2.51 -0.81 4.39
CA ALA A 37 3.92 -0.46 4.38
C ALA A 37 4.19 1.04 4.14
N ASN A 38 3.15 1.87 3.99
CA ASN A 38 3.24 3.28 3.60
C ASN A 38 3.97 3.52 2.26
N LYS A 39 3.99 2.51 1.37
CA LYS A 39 4.57 2.62 0.03
C LYS A 39 3.61 3.22 -1.00
N ALA A 40 2.30 3.17 -0.71
CA ALA A 40 1.25 3.78 -1.52
C ALA A 40 0.11 4.24 -0.60
N TYR A 41 -0.74 5.11 -1.12
CA TYR A 41 -1.94 5.58 -0.41
C TYR A 41 -3.20 4.96 -1.03
N PRO A 42 -4.22 4.62 -0.23
CA PRO A 42 -5.52 4.27 -0.76
C PRO A 42 -6.16 5.49 -1.43
N ASP A 43 -6.90 5.28 -2.51
CA ASP A 43 -7.71 6.34 -3.11
C ASP A 43 -8.89 6.73 -2.20
N ILE A 44 -9.61 7.79 -2.59
CA ILE A 44 -10.74 8.32 -1.82
C ILE A 44 -11.86 7.27 -1.67
N GLU A 45 -12.12 6.47 -2.70
CA GLU A 45 -13.17 5.45 -2.67
C GLU A 45 -12.84 4.35 -1.66
N ASN A 46 -11.59 3.87 -1.68
CA ASN A 46 -11.04 2.89 -0.76
C ASN A 46 -11.00 3.44 0.67
N LEU A 47 -10.67 4.71 0.88
CA LEU A 47 -10.75 5.34 2.20
C LEU A 47 -12.19 5.35 2.75
N ILE A 48 -13.18 5.65 1.92
CA ILE A 48 -14.60 5.59 2.31
C ILE A 48 -15.02 4.16 2.64
N LEU A 49 -14.52 3.16 1.91
CA LEU A 49 -14.82 1.75 2.20
C LEU A 49 -14.12 1.27 3.47
N LEU A 50 -12.86 1.63 3.69
CA LEU A 50 -12.11 1.33 4.92
C LEU A 50 -12.84 1.88 6.15
N ARG A 51 -13.32 3.12 6.07
CA ARG A 51 -14.18 3.74 7.09
C ARG A 51 -15.39 2.86 7.42
N LYS A 52 -16.08 2.34 6.41
CA LYS A 52 -17.28 1.49 6.58
C LYS A 52 -16.94 0.10 7.14
N ILE A 53 -15.82 -0.50 6.71
CA ILE A 53 -15.41 -1.84 7.13
C ILE A 53 -14.97 -1.84 8.59
N PHE A 54 -14.23 -0.81 9.01
CA PHE A 54 -13.67 -0.72 10.35
C PHE A 54 -14.52 0.08 11.34
N ASP A 55 -15.61 0.69 10.89
CA ASP A 55 -16.50 1.54 11.68
C ASP A 55 -15.76 2.67 12.42
N VAL A 56 -14.89 3.36 11.69
CA VAL A 56 -14.08 4.50 12.19
C VAL A 56 -14.46 5.79 11.48
N THR A 57 -14.01 6.94 11.96
CA THR A 57 -14.10 8.19 11.19
C THR A 57 -12.95 8.29 10.18
N LEU A 58 -13.14 9.11 9.13
CA LEU A 58 -12.08 9.35 8.15
C LEU A 58 -10.90 10.11 8.79
N ASP A 59 -11.22 10.99 9.73
CA ASP A 59 -10.26 11.76 10.53
C ASP A 59 -9.36 10.82 11.35
N ASP A 60 -9.96 9.82 12.02
CA ASP A 60 -9.21 8.80 12.76
C ASP A 60 -8.26 8.01 11.87
N LEU A 61 -8.59 7.83 10.59
CA LEU A 61 -7.78 7.09 9.63
C LEU A 61 -6.61 7.95 9.12
N ILE A 62 -6.84 9.22 8.76
CA ILE A 62 -5.87 10.07 8.05
C ILE A 62 -5.00 10.91 8.99
N ILE A 63 -5.52 11.39 10.11
CA ILE A 63 -4.82 12.37 10.95
C ILE A 63 -3.64 11.71 11.68
N ASP A 64 -2.40 12.06 11.34
CA ASP A 64 -1.25 11.63 12.14
C ASP A 64 -1.13 12.56 13.37
N GLU A 65 -1.38 12.01 14.56
CA GLU A 65 -1.25 12.72 15.85
C GLU A 65 0.13 13.36 16.04
N ASN A 66 1.16 12.85 15.36
CA ASN A 66 2.49 13.42 15.39
C ASN A 66 2.61 14.75 14.62
N ASN A 67 1.74 14.98 13.62
CA ASN A 67 1.70 16.20 12.81
C ASN A 67 0.86 17.32 13.44
N ILE A 68 -0.07 17.01 14.34
CA ILE A 68 -0.94 18.02 14.96
C ILE A 68 -0.18 18.89 15.98
N LYS A 69 0.94 18.39 16.53
CA LYS A 69 1.71 19.14 17.55
C LYS A 69 2.29 20.47 17.04
N SER A 70 2.38 20.68 15.74
CA SER A 70 2.91 21.91 15.14
C SER A 70 1.88 22.99 14.79
N GLU A 71 0.57 22.72 14.86
CA GLU A 71 -0.48 23.68 14.44
C GLU A 71 -1.27 24.32 15.60
N ASN A 72 -0.76 24.26 16.83
CA ASN A 72 -1.23 25.16 17.91
C ASN A 72 -0.62 26.56 17.77
N ILE A 73 -0.81 27.22 16.63
CA ILE A 73 -0.53 28.64 16.47
C ILE A 73 -1.88 29.37 16.32
N ASN A 74 -2.34 29.89 17.46
CA ASN A 74 -3.15 31.11 17.57
C ASN A 74 -4.46 31.17 16.78
N LYS A 75 -5.52 30.54 17.31
CA LYS A 75 -6.86 31.12 17.21
C LYS A 75 -7.38 31.46 18.60
N SER A 76 -6.83 32.55 19.14
CA SER A 76 -7.60 33.42 20.02
C SER A 76 -8.73 33.99 19.18
N ILE A 77 -9.90 33.33 19.18
CA ILE A 77 -11.13 33.98 18.72
C ILE A 77 -11.92 34.37 19.96
N GLU A 78 -11.79 35.66 20.21
CA GLU A 78 -12.63 36.58 20.96
C GLU A 78 -14.10 36.14 21.09
N SER A 79 -14.63 36.36 22.30
CA SER A 79 -16.07 36.43 22.54
C SER A 79 -16.75 37.43 21.61
N GLY A 80 -17.82 37.03 20.93
CA GLY A 80 -18.71 37.92 20.18
C GLY A 80 -19.89 37.17 19.58
N ASN A 81 -21.11 37.61 19.89
CA ASN A 81 -22.39 36.95 19.62
C ASN A 81 -22.93 37.13 18.18
N ASN A 82 -23.91 36.27 17.83
CA ASN A 82 -25.10 36.48 16.98
C ASN A 82 -24.93 36.80 15.47
N ASP A 83 -25.44 35.93 14.57
CA ASP A 83 -26.82 35.98 14.04
C ASP A 83 -27.03 35.00 12.86
N ASN A 84 -28.27 34.51 12.72
CA ASN A 84 -28.75 33.58 11.69
C ASN A 84 -28.55 34.10 10.26
N SER A 85 -28.19 33.23 9.31
CA SER A 85 -28.71 33.28 7.93
C SER A 85 -28.50 31.96 7.18
N ASP A 86 -29.60 31.58 6.52
CA ASP A 86 -29.83 30.54 5.54
C ASP A 86 -28.85 30.65 4.35
N ASP A 87 -28.25 29.54 3.91
CA ASP A 87 -27.72 29.35 2.53
C ASP A 87 -27.22 27.89 2.38
N ASN A 88 -28.17 26.98 2.15
CA ASN A 88 -27.89 25.70 1.51
C ASN A 88 -27.55 25.92 0.02
N ASP A 89 -26.71 25.03 -0.53
CA ASP A 89 -26.41 24.81 -1.95
C ASP A 89 -25.21 25.55 -2.57
N LYS A 90 -23.97 25.08 -2.30
CA LYS A 90 -22.83 25.45 -3.15
C LYS A 90 -21.65 24.47 -3.26
N TRP A 91 -21.83 23.15 -3.10
CA TRP A 91 -20.71 22.21 -3.27
C TRP A 91 -20.98 20.95 -4.10
N TYR A 92 -22.21 20.72 -4.58
CA TYR A 92 -22.48 19.67 -5.57
C TYR A 92 -22.53 20.30 -6.96
N ASN A 93 -21.40 20.29 -7.68
CA ASN A 93 -21.25 20.30 -9.16
C ASN A 93 -19.96 21.00 -9.62
N ILE A 94 -18.80 20.44 -9.29
CA ILE A 94 -17.63 20.56 -10.17
C ILE A 94 -17.45 19.18 -10.80
N LYS A 95 -18.16 18.99 -11.93
CA LYS A 95 -18.08 17.80 -12.77
C LYS A 95 -16.65 17.60 -13.24
N LEU A 96 -16.20 16.35 -13.13
CA LEU A 96 -15.68 15.53 -14.24
C LEU A 96 -15.23 16.37 -15.43
N ASN A 97 -13.92 16.51 -15.61
CA ASN A 97 -13.21 16.55 -16.90
C ASN A 97 -11.73 16.84 -16.63
N ASN A 98 -10.91 15.79 -16.51
CA ASN A 98 -9.65 15.68 -17.24
C ASN A 98 -9.04 14.29 -17.02
N THR A 99 -9.33 13.43 -17.99
CA THR A 99 -8.36 12.64 -18.75
C THR A 99 -7.07 12.25 -18.04
N GLN A 100 -7.04 10.96 -17.70
CA GLN A 100 -5.93 10.04 -17.93
C GLN A 100 -4.53 10.57 -17.55
N LYS A 101 -4.07 10.11 -16.38
CA LYS A 101 -2.67 9.77 -16.20
C LYS A 101 -2.60 8.29 -15.85
N ASP A 102 -2.14 7.57 -16.86
CA ASP A 102 -1.51 6.27 -16.72
C ASP A 102 -0.37 6.45 -15.72
N ASP A 103 -0.48 5.87 -14.53
CA ASP A 103 0.68 5.58 -13.69
C ASP A 103 0.65 4.06 -13.44
N GLU A 104 1.01 3.33 -14.50
CA GLU A 104 1.66 2.03 -14.40
C GLU A 104 2.96 2.22 -13.62
N ASP A 105 2.90 2.21 -12.29
CA ASP A 105 4.09 2.13 -11.45
C ASP A 105 4.16 0.73 -10.82
N ASP A 106 4.79 -0.14 -11.61
CA ASP A 106 5.69 -1.20 -11.20
C ASP A 106 5.26 -1.97 -9.93
N GLU A 107 4.68 -3.15 -10.17
CA GLU A 107 5.11 -4.31 -9.42
C GLU A 107 6.61 -4.48 -9.65
N GLU A 108 7.42 -3.76 -8.88
CA GLU A 108 8.76 -4.25 -8.60
C GLU A 108 8.60 -5.47 -7.66
N GLU A 109 8.11 -6.57 -8.24
CA GLU A 109 8.52 -7.88 -7.77
C GLU A 109 10.04 -7.88 -7.89
N ASP A 110 10.70 -7.84 -6.74
CA ASP A 110 12.15 -7.86 -6.58
C ASP A 110 12.77 -8.87 -7.56
N LEU A 111 13.25 -8.39 -8.71
CA LEU A 111 13.73 -9.21 -9.83
C LEU A 111 14.78 -10.24 -9.39
N TRP A 112 15.54 -9.90 -8.35
CA TRP A 112 16.53 -10.76 -7.73
C TRP A 112 15.90 -11.96 -6.97
N VAL A 113 14.76 -11.80 -6.31
CA VAL A 113 14.03 -12.88 -5.62
C VAL A 113 13.47 -13.87 -6.63
N ASN A 114 12.85 -13.37 -7.71
CA ASN A 114 12.32 -14.20 -8.79
C ASN A 114 13.42 -15.01 -9.49
N LEU A 115 14.62 -14.44 -9.62
CA LEU A 115 15.76 -15.10 -10.25
C LEU A 115 16.36 -16.19 -9.36
N ILE A 116 16.40 -16.00 -8.04
CA ILE A 116 16.80 -17.03 -7.07
C ILE A 116 15.79 -18.19 -7.07
N LEU A 117 14.49 -17.88 -6.96
CA LEU A 117 13.44 -18.87 -6.89
C LEU A 117 13.32 -19.66 -8.21
N GLY A 118 13.42 -18.95 -9.34
CA GLY A 118 13.46 -19.55 -10.68
C GLY A 118 14.66 -20.49 -10.86
N GLY A 119 15.85 -20.09 -10.40
CA GLY A 119 17.04 -20.93 -10.43
C GLY A 119 16.89 -22.24 -9.63
N PHE A 120 16.25 -22.17 -8.47
CA PHE A 120 15.95 -23.35 -7.66
C PHE A 120 14.92 -24.29 -8.33
N ILE A 121 13.84 -23.74 -8.89
CA ILE A 121 12.80 -24.54 -9.58
C ILE A 121 13.39 -25.23 -10.82
N ILE A 122 14.14 -24.52 -11.64
CA ILE A 122 14.77 -25.09 -12.84
C ILE A 122 15.83 -26.12 -12.45
N GLY A 123 16.67 -25.82 -11.46
CA GLY A 123 17.72 -26.73 -11.00
C GLY A 123 17.17 -28.03 -10.41
N THR A 124 16.07 -27.97 -9.66
CA THR A 124 15.39 -29.17 -9.15
C THR A 124 14.76 -29.98 -10.29
N ALA A 125 14.14 -29.34 -11.28
CA ALA A 125 13.58 -30.02 -12.45
C ALA A 125 14.66 -30.73 -13.30
N VAL A 126 15.81 -30.10 -13.50
CA VAL A 126 16.95 -30.75 -14.19
C VAL A 126 17.52 -31.89 -13.33
N GLY A 127 17.58 -31.69 -12.01
CA GLY A 127 18.06 -32.69 -11.06
C GLY A 127 17.18 -33.96 -11.05
N THR A 128 15.85 -33.83 -11.15
CA THR A 128 14.95 -35.00 -11.21
C THR A 128 15.10 -35.77 -12.51
N VAL A 129 15.34 -35.10 -13.64
CA VAL A 129 15.56 -35.76 -14.94
C VAL A 129 16.94 -36.44 -15.00
N THR A 130 17.96 -35.83 -14.41
CA THR A 130 19.35 -36.32 -14.47
C THR A 130 19.74 -37.24 -13.30
N GLY A 131 18.90 -37.33 -12.27
CA GLY A 131 19.19 -38.08 -11.05
C GLY A 131 20.27 -37.44 -10.16
N ASN A 132 20.57 -36.15 -10.34
CA ASN A 132 21.63 -35.46 -9.62
C ASN A 132 21.14 -34.14 -8.99
N PHE A 133 21.00 -34.13 -7.67
CA PHE A 133 20.50 -32.98 -6.90
C PHE A 133 21.46 -31.78 -6.88
N MET A 134 22.72 -31.95 -7.30
CA MET A 134 23.70 -30.86 -7.37
C MET A 134 23.27 -29.72 -8.32
N TRP A 135 22.41 -30.03 -9.29
CA TRP A 135 21.82 -29.03 -10.19
C TRP A 135 20.88 -28.04 -9.49
N ALA A 136 20.23 -28.43 -8.39
CA ALA A 136 19.41 -27.51 -7.59
C ALA A 136 20.28 -26.44 -6.92
N CYS A 137 21.41 -26.86 -6.33
CA CYS A 137 22.38 -25.94 -5.75
C CYS A 137 22.98 -25.02 -6.82
N ALA A 138 23.42 -25.59 -7.95
CA ALA A 138 23.98 -24.82 -9.05
C ALA A 138 23.00 -23.76 -9.57
N GLY A 139 21.73 -24.11 -9.77
CA GLY A 139 20.69 -23.18 -10.20
C GLY A 139 20.46 -22.03 -9.20
N SER A 140 20.44 -22.32 -7.89
CA SER A 140 20.25 -21.30 -6.85
C SER A 140 21.42 -20.32 -6.78
N PHE A 141 22.67 -20.79 -6.95
CA PHE A 141 23.86 -19.91 -6.97
C PHE A 141 23.90 -19.03 -8.22
N ILE A 142 23.51 -19.57 -9.38
CA ILE A 142 23.40 -18.79 -10.62
C ILE A 142 22.35 -17.68 -10.45
N GLY A 143 21.19 -18.02 -9.88
CA GLY A 143 20.11 -17.06 -9.63
C GLY A 143 20.55 -15.95 -8.67
N MET A 144 21.20 -16.31 -7.57
CA MET A 144 21.73 -15.35 -6.58
C MET A 144 22.82 -14.45 -7.18
N GLY A 145 23.75 -15.01 -7.95
CA GLY A 145 24.84 -14.24 -8.57
C GLY A 145 24.33 -13.24 -9.61
N MET A 146 23.41 -13.67 -10.48
CA MET A 146 22.82 -12.78 -11.48
C MET A 146 21.92 -11.72 -10.84
N GLY A 147 21.21 -12.07 -9.75
CA GLY A 147 20.40 -11.12 -8.98
C GLY A 147 21.24 -10.00 -8.37
N TYR A 148 22.36 -10.37 -7.74
CA TYR A 148 23.31 -9.41 -7.16
C TYR A 148 23.91 -8.47 -8.21
N ILE A 149 24.20 -8.97 -9.41
CA ILE A 149 24.70 -8.15 -10.52
C ILE A 149 23.64 -7.15 -10.98
N LEU A 150 22.39 -7.57 -11.14
CA LEU A 150 21.30 -6.68 -11.53
C LEU A 150 21.04 -5.59 -10.47
N GLU A 151 21.06 -5.97 -9.20
CA GLU A 151 20.92 -5.02 -8.08
C GLU A 151 22.09 -4.02 -8.04
N SER A 152 23.31 -4.49 -8.29
CA SER A 152 24.50 -3.64 -8.39
C SER A 152 24.45 -2.66 -9.57
N ILE A 153 23.79 -3.02 -10.67
CA ILE A 153 23.59 -2.13 -11.82
C ILE A 153 22.52 -1.08 -11.53
N LYS A 154 21.45 -1.43 -10.81
CA LYS A 154 20.34 -0.51 -10.50
C LYS A 154 20.73 0.61 -9.52
N GLN A 155 21.76 0.41 -8.70
CA GLN A 155 22.25 1.41 -7.73
C GLN A 155 23.26 2.44 -8.29
N LYS A 156 23.55 2.42 -9.59
CA LYS A 156 24.53 3.31 -10.24
C LYS A 156 23.87 4.31 -11.19
#